data_AF-A0A7S2BSG3-F1
#
_entry.id   AF-A0A7S2BSG3-F1
#
_cell.length_a   1.000
_cell.length_b   1.000
_cell.length_c   1.000
_cell.angle_alpha   90.00
_cell.angle_beta   90.00
_cell.angle_gamma   90.00
#
_symmetry.space_group_name_H-M   'P 1'
#
loop_
_entity.id
_entity.type
_entity.pdbx_description
1 polymer ?
#
loop_
_entity_poly.entity_id
_entity_poly.type
_entity_poly.pdbx_seq_one_letter_code
_entity_poly.pdbx_strand_id
1 'polypeptide(L)'
;VPFNMFSDKWSPATGEQTTTCADDSGVCPTADKLSSIQRVEVWAEGADGAVHLELLSVIAATADAAPKAATGADITLVSFSGADGAVSDFTELNDPVMGGQSTGTWDIKDTYGVFDGEVKDVPSLSAPGFIKAAADGSFNDASAAIDGSLVLTVRSTTPEYTGFRVSFAAGTTSAAYACSGGGSLPFSRGCFKAQFDVPAGDEFTTVSVPFNMFSDKWSPATGEQTTTCADDSGVCPTADKLSSIQRVEVWAEGALGDVHLEISDIRAVSAAAAPVVPSVELIPDDYKTCSGAVQDGLRFNMSSRTQAYGLAVPVSDGESLAEAVCCDSRVKPYAEPQYTYVAPDISLYEHLDESGVTTFYDSVCGLPLFMAPMNRTLDEFKADTDEHGWPSFRPEEVVEENIVTDEETGYVTSACGTHLGSFLPDAEGDRWCIDLSCVSGNPITVN
;
A
#
# COMPACT_ATOMS: atom_id res chain seq x y z
N VAL A 1 3.31 -25.84 -12.43
CA VAL A 1 3.25 -27.28 -12.82
C VAL A 1 4.67 -27.76 -13.13
N PRO A 2 5.21 -28.75 -12.40
CA PRO A 2 6.51 -29.35 -12.71
C PRO A 2 6.59 -29.85 -14.16
N PHE A 3 7.73 -29.66 -14.83
CA PHE A 3 7.88 -30.10 -16.23
C PHE A 3 7.78 -31.63 -16.41
N ASN A 4 8.07 -32.42 -15.37
CA ASN A 4 7.86 -33.86 -15.39
C ASN A 4 6.38 -34.28 -15.25
N MET A 5 5.46 -33.33 -15.08
CA MET A 5 4.01 -33.53 -15.15
C MET A 5 3.44 -33.19 -16.54
N PHE A 6 4.28 -32.84 -17.52
CA PHE A 6 3.84 -32.66 -18.91
C PHE A 6 4.11 -33.93 -19.72
N SER A 7 3.31 -34.16 -20.76
CA SER A 7 3.47 -35.24 -21.72
C SER A 7 3.07 -34.77 -23.12
N ASP A 8 3.80 -35.22 -24.14
CA ASP A 8 3.38 -35.04 -25.54
C ASP A 8 2.36 -36.10 -26.02
N LYS A 9 1.89 -36.97 -25.11
CA LYS A 9 0.83 -37.96 -25.37
C LYS A 9 -0.37 -37.76 -24.45
N TRP A 10 -1.44 -37.20 -25.00
CA TRP A 10 -2.68 -36.93 -24.29
C TRP A 10 -3.91 -37.17 -25.18
N SER A 11 -5.08 -37.29 -24.56
CA SER A 11 -6.36 -37.54 -25.22
C SER A 11 -7.00 -36.22 -25.66
N PRO A 12 -7.15 -35.96 -26.97
CA PRO A 12 -7.75 -34.71 -27.47
C PRO A 12 -9.24 -34.55 -27.13
N ALA A 13 -9.87 -35.57 -26.56
CA ALA A 13 -11.27 -35.51 -26.13
C ALA A 13 -11.43 -35.16 -24.65
N THR A 14 -10.41 -35.42 -23.81
CA THR A 14 -10.52 -35.33 -22.35
C THR A 14 -9.42 -34.49 -21.70
N GLY A 15 -8.36 -34.11 -22.41
CA GLY A 15 -7.19 -33.44 -21.82
C GLY A 15 -6.27 -34.36 -21.02
N GLU A 16 -6.71 -35.57 -20.70
CA GLU A 16 -5.95 -36.50 -19.85
C GLU A 16 -4.74 -37.09 -20.59
N GLN A 17 -3.63 -37.24 -19.86
CA GLN A 17 -2.42 -37.87 -20.38
C GLN A 17 -2.63 -39.38 -20.59
N THR A 18 -2.26 -39.87 -21.76
CA THR A 18 -2.34 -41.31 -22.08
C THR A 18 -1.04 -42.05 -21.77
N THR A 19 0.06 -41.32 -21.57
CA THR A 19 1.35 -41.83 -21.11
C THR A 19 2.04 -40.73 -20.34
N THR A 20 2.52 -41.00 -19.13
CA THR A 20 3.20 -39.99 -18.29
C THR A 20 4.73 -40.12 -18.41
N CYS A 21 5.45 -39.11 -17.93
CA CYS A 21 6.91 -39.15 -17.76
C CYS A 21 7.41 -40.32 -16.89
N ALA A 22 6.58 -40.79 -15.94
CA ALA A 22 6.93 -41.93 -15.09
C ALA A 22 6.83 -43.26 -15.86
N ASP A 23 5.96 -43.32 -16.87
CA ASP A 23 5.75 -44.51 -17.71
C ASP A 23 6.79 -44.60 -18.84
N ASP A 24 7.11 -43.46 -19.47
CA ASP A 24 8.08 -43.34 -20.55
C ASP A 24 8.80 -41.98 -20.50
N SER A 25 10.09 -41.97 -20.17
CA SER A 25 10.87 -40.73 -20.13
C SER A 25 10.98 -40.02 -21.49
N GLY A 26 10.71 -40.72 -22.59
CA GLY A 26 10.75 -40.16 -23.95
C GLY A 26 9.63 -39.15 -24.24
N VAL A 27 8.52 -39.20 -23.50
CA VAL A 27 7.41 -38.24 -23.65
C VAL A 27 7.59 -36.95 -22.84
N CYS A 28 8.64 -36.89 -22.00
CA CYS A 28 8.92 -35.71 -21.19
C CYS A 28 9.45 -34.53 -22.01
N PRO A 29 9.18 -33.29 -21.56
CA PRO A 29 9.95 -32.14 -21.99
C PRO A 29 11.43 -32.32 -21.67
N THR A 30 12.30 -32.08 -22.65
CA THR A 30 13.75 -32.06 -22.50
C THR A 30 14.26 -30.62 -22.50
N ALA A 31 15.49 -30.39 -22.03
CA ALA A 31 16.11 -29.06 -22.08
C ALA A 31 16.09 -28.46 -23.50
N ASP A 32 16.38 -29.29 -24.52
CA ASP A 32 16.31 -28.88 -25.93
C ASP A 32 14.88 -28.46 -26.33
N LYS A 33 13.85 -29.26 -26.00
CA LYS A 33 12.45 -28.91 -26.29
C LYS A 33 12.05 -27.61 -25.56
N LEU A 34 12.41 -27.45 -24.29
CA LEU A 34 12.10 -26.26 -23.48
C LEU A 34 12.80 -24.99 -24.00
N SER A 35 14.02 -25.10 -24.53
CA SER A 35 14.73 -23.97 -25.15
C SER A 35 14.08 -23.47 -26.45
N SER A 36 13.12 -24.23 -26.99
CA SER A 36 12.43 -23.97 -28.26
C SER A 36 10.92 -23.78 -28.11
N ILE A 37 10.42 -23.41 -26.92
CA ILE A 37 9.00 -23.13 -26.71
C ILE A 37 8.55 -22.01 -27.64
N GLN A 38 7.55 -22.29 -28.46
CA GLN A 38 6.96 -21.32 -29.40
C GLN A 38 5.56 -20.87 -28.98
N ARG A 39 4.91 -21.63 -28.08
CA ARG A 39 3.53 -21.39 -27.69
C ARG A 39 3.26 -21.96 -26.30
N VAL A 40 2.44 -21.23 -25.55
CA VAL A 40 1.82 -21.66 -24.29
C VAL A 40 0.32 -21.48 -24.46
N GLU A 41 -0.47 -22.49 -24.12
CA GLU A 41 -1.93 -22.46 -24.22
C GLU A 41 -2.54 -23.00 -22.93
N VAL A 42 -3.72 -22.49 -22.56
CA VAL A 42 -4.50 -22.99 -21.44
C VAL A 42 -5.80 -23.56 -21.99
N TRP A 43 -6.11 -24.80 -21.60
CA TRP A 43 -7.24 -25.56 -22.10
C TRP A 43 -8.18 -25.90 -20.95
N ALA A 44 -9.49 -25.78 -21.20
CA ALA A 44 -10.54 -26.19 -20.28
C ALA A 44 -11.38 -27.27 -20.96
N GLU A 45 -10.91 -28.51 -20.86
CA GLU A 45 -11.44 -29.66 -21.61
C GLU A 45 -11.73 -30.84 -20.68
N GLY A 46 -12.56 -31.79 -21.14
CA GLY A 46 -12.87 -33.02 -20.42
C GLY A 46 -13.93 -32.91 -19.31
N ALA A 47 -14.48 -31.72 -19.05
CA ALA A 47 -15.54 -31.52 -18.06
C ALA A 47 -16.65 -30.57 -18.56
N ASP A 48 -17.91 -30.91 -18.27
CA ASP A 48 -19.07 -30.07 -18.54
C ASP A 48 -19.22 -28.98 -17.46
N GLY A 49 -19.28 -27.70 -17.85
CA GLY A 49 -19.49 -26.59 -16.91
C GLY A 49 -19.18 -25.21 -17.49
N ALA A 50 -19.53 -24.16 -16.74
CA ALA A 50 -19.06 -22.81 -17.04
C ALA A 50 -17.59 -22.67 -16.62
N VAL A 51 -16.78 -22.02 -17.46
CA VAL A 51 -15.34 -21.85 -17.22
C VAL A 51 -15.05 -20.36 -17.04
N HIS A 52 -14.46 -19.98 -15.91
CA HIS A 52 -13.88 -18.67 -15.65
C HIS A 52 -12.46 -18.87 -15.14
N LEU A 53 -11.48 -18.24 -15.79
CA LEU A 53 -10.08 -18.31 -15.42
C LEU A 53 -9.42 -16.95 -15.71
N GLU A 54 -8.85 -16.35 -14.68
CA GLU A 54 -8.04 -15.14 -14.79
C GLU A 54 -6.56 -15.51 -14.70
N LEU A 55 -5.78 -15.08 -15.69
CA LEU A 55 -4.39 -15.47 -15.85
C LEU A 55 -3.51 -14.22 -15.89
N LEU A 56 -2.81 -13.96 -14.79
CA LEU A 56 -1.91 -12.81 -14.67
C LEU A 56 -0.57 -13.04 -15.40
N SER A 57 0.05 -14.20 -15.26
CA SER A 57 1.28 -14.56 -16.01
C SER A 57 1.54 -16.08 -16.01
N VAL A 58 2.39 -16.54 -16.93
CA VAL A 58 2.95 -17.90 -16.94
C VAL A 58 4.46 -17.81 -17.03
N ILE A 59 5.15 -18.35 -16.01
CA ILE A 59 6.61 -18.34 -15.92
C ILE A 59 7.18 -19.75 -15.84
N ALA A 60 8.34 -19.97 -16.45
CA ALA A 60 9.13 -21.19 -16.27
C ALA A 60 10.22 -20.93 -15.24
N ALA A 61 10.33 -21.81 -14.26
CA ALA A 61 11.22 -21.66 -13.11
C ALA A 61 12.01 -22.95 -12.84
N THR A 62 13.23 -22.85 -12.34
CA THR A 62 14.00 -24.03 -11.90
C THR A 62 13.40 -24.57 -10.60
N ALA A 63 13.64 -25.83 -10.24
CA ALA A 63 13.07 -26.39 -9.00
C ALA A 63 13.50 -25.62 -7.73
N ASP A 64 14.63 -24.90 -7.80
CA ASP A 64 15.12 -23.99 -6.76
C ASP A 64 14.71 -22.52 -6.96
N ALA A 65 14.12 -22.18 -8.11
CA ALA A 65 13.64 -20.84 -8.47
C ALA A 65 12.15 -20.81 -8.85
N ALA A 66 11.38 -21.86 -8.55
CA ALA A 66 9.93 -21.73 -8.40
C ALA A 66 9.73 -20.51 -7.50
N PRO A 67 8.79 -19.60 -7.78
CA PRO A 67 8.50 -18.53 -6.86
C PRO A 67 8.23 -19.21 -5.52
N LYS A 68 9.23 -19.15 -4.64
CA LYS A 68 9.01 -19.36 -3.23
C LYS A 68 8.05 -18.23 -2.93
N ALA A 69 6.78 -18.58 -2.74
CA ALA A 69 5.83 -17.72 -2.07
C ALA A 69 6.62 -17.00 -0.98
N ALA A 70 6.59 -15.66 -1.02
CA ALA A 70 7.35 -14.83 -0.09
C ALA A 70 7.22 -15.47 1.29
N THR A 71 8.33 -15.91 1.87
CA THR A 71 8.34 -16.65 3.13
C THR A 71 8.18 -15.72 4.32
N GLY A 72 7.21 -14.82 4.24
CA GLY A 72 6.44 -14.40 5.40
C GLY A 72 5.04 -14.94 5.16
N ALA A 73 4.66 -15.97 5.91
CA ALA A 73 3.33 -16.55 5.76
C ALA A 73 2.27 -15.45 5.95
N ASP A 74 1.32 -15.35 5.03
CA ASP A 74 0.10 -14.59 5.27
C ASP A 74 -0.59 -15.19 6.51
N ILE A 75 -0.67 -14.41 7.58
CA ILE A 75 -1.26 -14.85 8.85
C ILE A 75 -2.73 -14.44 8.82
N THR A 76 -3.59 -15.37 8.38
CA THR A 76 -5.04 -15.14 8.35
C THR A 76 -5.57 -14.91 9.77
N LEU A 77 -6.28 -13.81 9.98
CA LEU A 77 -6.92 -13.47 11.26
C LEU A 77 -8.42 -13.71 11.19
N VAL A 78 -9.04 -13.31 10.08
CA VAL A 78 -10.47 -13.47 9.80
C VAL A 78 -10.64 -14.12 8.44
N SER A 79 -11.53 -15.10 8.36
CA SER A 79 -11.88 -15.77 7.11
C SER A 79 -13.27 -16.39 7.23
N PHE A 80 -14.09 -16.20 6.21
CA PHE A 80 -15.44 -16.79 6.16
C PHE A 80 -15.49 -18.07 5.32
N SER A 81 -14.38 -18.42 4.63
CA SER A 81 -14.22 -19.65 3.85
C SER A 81 -13.67 -20.82 4.66
N GLY A 82 -13.45 -20.64 5.98
CA GLY A 82 -13.08 -21.71 6.90
C GLY A 82 -11.58 -21.98 7.03
N ALA A 83 -10.73 -20.95 6.90
CA ALA A 83 -9.30 -21.08 7.15
C ALA A 83 -9.00 -21.48 8.61
N ASP A 84 -8.01 -22.35 8.81
CA ASP A 84 -7.64 -22.86 10.14
C ASP A 84 -7.22 -21.71 11.09
N GLY A 85 -7.86 -21.67 12.27
CA GLY A 85 -7.57 -20.67 13.31
C GLY A 85 -8.11 -19.27 13.05
N ALA A 86 -8.77 -19.04 11.90
CA ALA A 86 -9.39 -17.77 11.59
C ALA A 86 -10.74 -17.61 12.31
N VAL A 87 -11.02 -16.38 12.77
CA VAL A 87 -12.29 -16.04 13.43
C VAL A 87 -13.28 -15.52 12.39
N SER A 88 -14.54 -15.91 12.47
CA SER A 88 -15.60 -15.44 11.55
C SER A 88 -16.87 -14.96 12.26
N ASP A 89 -16.97 -15.15 13.57
CA ASP A 89 -18.16 -14.80 14.35
C ASP A 89 -18.18 -13.32 14.72
N PHE A 90 -18.66 -12.50 13.79
CA PHE A 90 -18.86 -11.06 13.98
C PHE A 90 -20.25 -10.75 14.53
N THR A 91 -20.33 -9.75 15.41
CA THR A 91 -21.57 -9.18 15.93
C THR A 91 -21.63 -7.69 15.63
N GLU A 92 -22.74 -7.24 15.06
CA GLU A 92 -23.02 -5.83 14.80
C GLU A 92 -23.38 -5.08 16.09
N LEU A 93 -22.96 -3.82 16.18
CA LEU A 93 -23.34 -2.88 17.22
C LEU A 93 -23.54 -1.47 16.65
N ASN A 94 -24.77 -0.98 16.84
CA ASN A 94 -25.17 0.38 16.54
C ASN A 94 -24.72 1.36 17.63
N ASP A 95 -24.44 2.61 17.23
CA ASP A 95 -24.06 3.67 18.15
C ASP A 95 -25.10 3.89 19.28
N PRO A 96 -24.76 3.55 20.54
CA PRO A 96 -25.67 3.71 21.66
C PRO A 96 -25.58 5.10 22.30
N VAL A 97 -24.69 5.97 21.83
CA VAL A 97 -24.32 7.23 22.47
C VAL A 97 -25.42 8.28 22.26
N MET A 98 -25.93 8.84 23.36
CA MET A 98 -26.70 10.09 23.40
C MET A 98 -27.88 10.20 22.42
N GLY A 99 -28.50 9.08 22.04
CA GLY A 99 -29.61 9.03 21.09
C GLY A 99 -29.18 8.88 19.62
N GLY A 100 -28.05 8.20 19.38
CA GLY A 100 -27.57 7.81 18.06
C GLY A 100 -28.66 7.18 17.19
N GLN A 101 -28.60 7.48 15.90
CA GLN A 101 -29.61 7.10 14.91
C GLN A 101 -29.08 6.20 13.79
N SER A 102 -27.77 5.94 13.79
CA SER A 102 -27.14 5.03 12.84
C SER A 102 -27.63 3.60 13.07
N THR A 103 -27.86 2.89 11.97
CA THR A 103 -28.37 1.52 12.00
C THR A 103 -27.61 0.66 11.01
N GLY A 104 -27.13 -0.49 11.45
CA GLY A 104 -26.38 -1.45 10.65
C GLY A 104 -26.81 -2.88 10.90
N THR A 105 -26.32 -3.76 10.03
CA THR A 105 -26.49 -5.21 10.09
C THR A 105 -25.19 -5.91 9.74
N TRP A 106 -25.00 -7.08 10.31
CA TRP A 106 -23.93 -7.99 9.92
C TRP A 106 -24.52 -9.34 9.51
N ASP A 107 -24.19 -9.78 8.30
CA ASP A 107 -24.59 -11.07 7.75
C ASP A 107 -23.37 -11.82 7.23
N ILE A 108 -23.34 -13.15 7.41
CA ILE A 108 -22.35 -14.01 6.76
C ILE A 108 -22.99 -14.63 5.53
N LYS A 109 -22.37 -14.46 4.37
CA LYS A 109 -22.65 -15.21 3.13
C LYS A 109 -21.61 -16.32 2.98
N ASP A 110 -21.79 -17.21 1.99
CA ASP A 110 -21.03 -18.45 1.82
C ASP A 110 -19.53 -18.34 2.15
N THR A 111 -18.84 -17.33 1.61
CA THR A 111 -17.39 -17.15 1.77
C THR A 111 -16.97 -15.73 2.18
N TYR A 112 -17.92 -14.88 2.61
CA TYR A 112 -17.63 -13.49 2.99
C TYR A 112 -18.67 -12.92 3.98
N GLY A 113 -18.26 -11.96 4.80
CA GLY A 113 -19.14 -11.16 5.65
C GLY A 113 -19.67 -9.93 4.91
N VAL A 114 -20.88 -9.49 5.25
CA VAL A 114 -21.54 -8.32 4.70
C VAL A 114 -21.90 -7.38 5.85
N PHE A 115 -21.38 -6.16 5.77
CA PHE A 115 -21.64 -5.07 6.70
C PHE A 115 -22.41 -3.98 5.98
N ASP A 116 -23.69 -3.89 6.28
CA ASP A 116 -24.62 -2.93 5.68
C ASP A 116 -25.11 -1.95 6.74
N GLY A 117 -25.45 -0.72 6.34
CA GLY A 117 -26.14 0.21 7.21
C GLY A 117 -26.18 1.64 6.70
N GLU A 118 -26.48 2.56 7.61
CA GLU A 118 -26.52 4.00 7.35
C GLU A 118 -25.98 4.73 8.58
N VAL A 119 -24.98 5.60 8.37
CA VAL A 119 -24.44 6.46 9.43
C VAL A 119 -25.15 7.80 9.40
N LYS A 120 -25.76 8.14 10.54
CA LYS A 120 -26.53 9.38 10.75
C LYS A 120 -25.91 10.23 11.82
N ASP A 121 -26.27 11.50 11.82
CA ASP A 121 -25.90 12.42 12.90
C ASP A 121 -26.49 11.95 14.22
N VAL A 122 -25.66 12.02 15.26
CA VAL A 122 -26.12 11.97 16.66
C VAL A 122 -26.65 13.36 17.00
N PRO A 123 -27.98 13.56 17.20
CA PRO A 123 -28.56 14.90 17.33
C PRO A 123 -27.96 15.72 18.48
N SER A 124 -27.59 15.04 19.57
CA SER A 124 -26.99 15.66 20.76
C SER A 124 -25.56 16.17 20.54
N LEU A 125 -24.84 15.62 19.55
CA LEU A 125 -23.43 15.94 19.26
C LEU A 125 -23.28 16.78 17.98
N SER A 126 -24.31 16.84 17.13
CA SER A 126 -24.25 17.48 15.80
C SER A 126 -23.06 16.96 14.97
N ALA A 127 -22.82 15.65 15.05
CA ALA A 127 -21.73 14.96 14.39
C ALA A 127 -22.17 13.54 13.99
N PRO A 128 -21.55 12.93 12.97
CA PRO A 128 -21.83 11.57 12.56
C PRO A 128 -21.67 10.59 13.73
N GLY A 129 -22.60 9.64 13.85
CA GLY A 129 -22.47 8.50 14.76
C GLY A 129 -21.60 7.39 14.14
N PHE A 130 -21.84 6.16 14.57
CA PHE A 130 -21.17 5.00 14.00
C PHE A 130 -22.06 3.75 13.92
N ILE A 131 -21.63 2.80 13.10
CA ILE A 131 -21.99 1.40 13.22
C ILE A 131 -20.69 0.59 13.20
N LYS A 132 -20.69 -0.59 13.82
CA LYS A 132 -19.53 -1.47 13.76
C LYS A 132 -19.92 -2.94 13.77
N ALA A 133 -19.03 -3.78 13.26
CA ALA A 133 -19.09 -5.21 13.45
C ALA A 133 -17.79 -5.70 14.08
N ALA A 134 -17.91 -6.58 15.07
CA ALA A 134 -16.79 -7.02 15.89
C ALA A 134 -16.76 -8.52 16.08
N ALA A 135 -15.58 -9.11 15.94
CA ALA A 135 -15.30 -10.49 16.32
C ALA A 135 -14.36 -10.52 17.52
N ASP A 136 -14.75 -11.25 18.56
CA ASP A 136 -13.91 -11.58 19.70
C ASP A 136 -13.43 -13.03 19.57
N GLY A 137 -12.17 -13.31 19.89
CA GLY A 137 -11.64 -14.66 19.71
C GLY A 137 -10.17 -14.82 20.06
N SER A 138 -9.66 -16.02 19.79
CA SER A 138 -8.21 -16.28 19.77
C SER A 138 -7.77 -16.24 18.32
N PHE A 139 -7.00 -15.23 17.96
CA PHE A 139 -6.50 -15.02 16.61
C PHE A 139 -5.12 -15.64 16.46
N ASN A 140 -4.73 -15.94 15.21
CA ASN A 140 -3.38 -16.38 14.90
C ASN A 140 -2.34 -15.32 15.31
N ASP A 141 -1.16 -15.77 15.76
CA ASP A 141 -0.06 -14.90 16.17
C ASP A 141 0.50 -14.15 14.97
N ALA A 142 0.26 -12.83 14.92
CA ALA A 142 0.68 -11.94 13.86
C ALA A 142 2.01 -11.22 14.15
N SER A 143 2.74 -11.58 15.21
CA SER A 143 3.96 -10.87 15.63
C SER A 143 5.04 -10.80 14.55
N ALA A 144 5.16 -11.86 13.74
CA ALA A 144 6.10 -11.92 12.62
C ALA A 144 5.79 -10.94 11.48
N ALA A 145 4.58 -10.35 11.48
CA ALA A 145 4.14 -9.41 10.46
C ALA A 145 4.26 -7.93 10.89
N ILE A 146 4.86 -7.63 12.05
CA ILE A 146 4.88 -6.26 12.61
C ILE A 146 5.44 -5.20 11.67
N ASP A 147 6.41 -5.55 10.83
CA ASP A 147 7.01 -4.62 9.86
C ASP A 147 6.18 -4.46 8.58
N GLY A 148 5.05 -5.16 8.47
CA GLY A 148 4.16 -5.16 7.31
C GLY A 148 2.82 -4.50 7.56
N SER A 149 1.76 -5.15 7.08
CA SER A 149 0.41 -4.58 6.99
C SER A 149 -0.67 -5.53 7.48
N LEU A 150 -1.75 -4.93 7.97
CA LEU A 150 -3.06 -5.57 8.01
C LEU A 150 -3.70 -5.43 6.63
N VAL A 151 -3.95 -6.54 5.95
CA VAL A 151 -4.55 -6.58 4.62
C VAL A 151 -5.98 -7.08 4.72
N LEU A 152 -6.91 -6.37 4.09
CA LEU A 152 -8.32 -6.72 4.00
C LEU A 152 -8.67 -7.00 2.54
N THR A 153 -9.33 -8.12 2.26
CA THR A 153 -9.91 -8.40 0.93
C THR A 153 -11.37 -7.98 0.95
N VAL A 154 -11.70 -6.86 0.30
CA VAL A 154 -12.98 -6.18 0.43
C VAL A 154 -13.54 -5.68 -0.89
N ARG A 155 -14.85 -5.43 -0.93
CA ARG A 155 -15.51 -4.62 -1.98
C ARG A 155 -16.66 -3.82 -1.39
N SER A 156 -17.08 -2.79 -2.11
CA SER A 156 -18.14 -1.90 -1.68
C SER A 156 -18.95 -1.41 -2.88
N THR A 157 -20.27 -1.34 -2.72
CA THR A 157 -21.20 -0.68 -3.65
C THR A 157 -21.46 0.77 -3.26
N THR A 158 -20.89 1.21 -2.12
CA THR A 158 -20.84 2.59 -1.61
C THR A 158 -19.38 3.08 -1.50
N PRO A 159 -18.55 2.99 -2.56
CA PRO A 159 -17.13 3.36 -2.50
C PRO A 159 -16.90 4.84 -2.19
N GLU A 160 -17.92 5.69 -2.30
CA GLU A 160 -17.90 7.09 -1.89
C GLU A 160 -17.93 7.31 -0.37
N TYR A 161 -18.26 6.27 0.40
CA TYR A 161 -18.25 6.35 1.86
C TYR A 161 -16.81 6.34 2.39
N THR A 162 -16.36 7.47 2.96
CA THR A 162 -14.97 7.67 3.44
C THR A 162 -14.77 7.39 4.94
N GLY A 163 -15.82 6.91 5.61
CA GLY A 163 -15.83 6.68 7.06
C GLY A 163 -15.37 5.29 7.49
N PHE A 164 -14.83 4.46 6.57
CA PHE A 164 -14.39 3.11 6.92
C PHE A 164 -13.15 3.14 7.81
N ARG A 165 -13.19 2.39 8.91
CA ARG A 165 -12.05 2.15 9.80
C ARG A 165 -11.94 0.67 10.12
N VAL A 166 -10.73 0.22 10.36
CA VAL A 166 -10.43 -1.11 10.91
C VAL A 166 -9.72 -0.94 12.24
N SER A 167 -10.05 -1.79 13.21
CA SER A 167 -9.36 -1.80 14.50
C SER A 167 -9.16 -3.19 15.05
N PHE A 168 -8.16 -3.35 15.91
CA PHE A 168 -7.93 -4.58 16.65
C PHE A 168 -7.52 -4.28 18.09
N ALA A 169 -7.99 -5.11 19.03
CA ALA A 169 -7.58 -5.05 20.42
C ALA A 169 -6.54 -6.12 20.73
N ALA A 170 -5.47 -5.73 21.40
CA ALA A 170 -4.38 -6.64 21.73
C ALA A 170 -3.78 -6.37 23.12
N GLY A 171 -3.49 -7.45 23.85
CA GLY A 171 -2.87 -7.39 25.17
C GLY A 171 -3.58 -6.45 26.15
N THR A 172 -4.92 -6.43 26.14
CA THR A 172 -5.75 -5.62 27.03
C THR A 172 -6.56 -6.52 27.98
N THR A 173 -6.97 -5.97 29.12
CA THR A 173 -7.83 -6.67 30.09
C THR A 173 -9.27 -6.80 29.63
N SER A 174 -9.72 -5.90 28.74
CA SER A 174 -11.07 -5.94 28.16
C SER A 174 -11.02 -5.35 26.75
N ALA A 175 -11.08 -6.21 25.74
CA ALA A 175 -11.03 -5.82 24.34
C ALA A 175 -12.18 -4.90 23.93
N ALA A 176 -13.41 -5.23 24.35
CA ALA A 176 -14.59 -4.41 24.10
C ALA A 176 -14.49 -3.01 24.73
N TYR A 177 -13.97 -2.93 25.97
CA TYR A 177 -13.77 -1.63 26.62
C TYR A 177 -12.66 -0.83 25.94
N ALA A 178 -11.52 -1.47 25.64
CA ALA A 178 -10.42 -0.83 24.91
C ALA A 178 -10.90 -0.20 23.59
N CYS A 179 -11.72 -0.93 22.83
CA CYS A 179 -12.29 -0.46 21.58
C CYS A 179 -13.56 0.40 21.71
N SER A 180 -13.94 0.81 22.93
CA SER A 180 -15.04 1.79 23.11
C SER A 180 -14.58 3.23 23.01
N GLY A 181 -13.26 3.49 23.12
CA GLY A 181 -12.71 4.84 22.94
C GLY A 181 -11.19 4.94 22.98
N GLY A 182 -10.48 3.82 22.82
CA GLY A 182 -9.03 3.78 22.80
C GLY A 182 -8.40 4.45 24.01
N GLY A 183 -7.25 5.06 23.81
CA GLY A 183 -6.49 5.78 24.83
C GLY A 183 -7.12 7.08 25.33
N SER A 184 -8.25 7.50 24.76
CA SER A 184 -9.01 8.66 25.24
C SER A 184 -9.80 8.34 26.52
N LEU A 185 -10.07 7.06 26.80
CA LEU A 185 -10.72 6.62 28.03
C LEU A 185 -9.69 6.09 29.05
N PRO A 186 -9.86 6.38 30.36
CA PRO A 186 -8.97 5.85 31.39
C PRO A 186 -8.89 4.32 31.33
N PHE A 187 -7.67 3.78 31.28
CA PHE A 187 -7.41 2.33 31.27
C PHE A 187 -7.94 1.57 30.02
N SER A 188 -8.18 2.27 28.91
CA SER A 188 -8.74 1.71 27.67
C SER A 188 -7.72 1.60 26.50
N ARG A 189 -6.42 1.63 26.82
CA ARG A 189 -5.33 1.47 25.83
C ARG A 189 -5.31 0.06 25.22
N GLY A 190 -4.69 -0.08 24.05
CA GLY A 190 -4.50 -1.35 23.35
C GLY A 190 -5.59 -1.72 22.35
N CYS A 191 -6.45 -0.78 21.94
CA CYS A 191 -7.27 -0.92 20.74
C CYS A 191 -6.77 0.02 19.64
N PHE A 192 -6.07 -0.57 18.68
CA PHE A 192 -5.40 0.12 17.59
C PHE A 192 -6.37 0.31 16.44
N LYS A 193 -6.49 1.53 15.90
CA LYS A 193 -7.44 1.89 14.85
C LYS A 193 -6.75 2.64 13.71
N ALA A 194 -7.17 2.37 12.48
CA ALA A 194 -6.70 3.06 11.27
C ALA A 194 -7.84 3.21 10.26
N GLN A 195 -7.71 4.22 9.40
CA GLN A 195 -8.58 4.43 8.24
C GLN A 195 -8.12 3.61 7.04
N PHE A 196 -9.09 3.21 6.23
CA PHE A 196 -8.85 2.66 4.91
C PHE A 196 -9.99 3.07 3.98
N ASP A 197 -9.70 3.13 2.68
CA ASP A 197 -10.69 3.40 1.64
C ASP A 197 -10.88 2.15 0.78
N VAL A 198 -12.08 1.99 0.20
CA VAL A 198 -12.40 0.85 -0.66
C VAL A 198 -12.52 1.34 -2.11
N PRO A 199 -11.70 0.82 -3.04
CA PRO A 199 -11.82 1.15 -4.45
C PRO A 199 -13.21 0.83 -5.00
N ALA A 200 -13.70 1.67 -5.92
CA ALA A 200 -14.94 1.42 -6.62
C ALA A 200 -14.80 0.19 -7.54
N GLY A 201 -15.76 -0.73 -7.47
CA GLY A 201 -15.81 -1.91 -8.33
C GLY A 201 -16.69 -3.02 -7.78
N ASP A 202 -17.08 -3.94 -8.65
CA ASP A 202 -17.89 -5.11 -8.27
C ASP A 202 -17.03 -6.29 -7.78
N GLU A 203 -15.71 -6.23 -7.96
CA GLU A 203 -14.76 -7.28 -7.61
C GLU A 203 -14.13 -7.05 -6.24
N PHE A 204 -13.79 -8.15 -5.55
CA PHE A 204 -12.99 -8.08 -4.33
C PHE A 204 -11.58 -7.56 -4.62
N THR A 205 -11.15 -6.57 -3.84
CA THR A 205 -9.84 -5.95 -3.93
C THR A 205 -9.12 -6.03 -2.60
N THR A 206 -7.79 -6.03 -2.62
CA THR A 206 -6.99 -6.03 -1.40
C THR A 206 -6.63 -4.60 -1.00
N VAL A 207 -7.00 -4.21 0.21
CA VAL A 207 -6.59 -2.95 0.84
C VAL A 207 -5.56 -3.26 1.91
N SER A 208 -4.40 -2.61 1.83
CA SER A 208 -3.28 -2.81 2.75
C SER A 208 -3.12 -1.62 3.67
N VAL A 209 -3.21 -1.84 4.98
CA VAL A 209 -2.99 -0.83 6.01
C VAL A 209 -1.72 -1.20 6.80
N PRO A 210 -0.59 -0.52 6.57
CA PRO A 210 0.64 -0.73 7.34
C PRO A 210 0.42 -0.65 8.86
N PHE A 211 1.06 -1.53 9.63
CA PHE A 211 0.89 -1.54 11.09
C PHE A 211 1.34 -0.25 11.77
N ASN A 212 2.28 0.49 11.16
CA ASN A 212 2.72 1.81 11.64
C ASN A 212 1.69 2.93 11.38
N MET A 213 0.62 2.69 10.61
CA MET A 213 -0.49 3.65 10.43
C MET A 213 -1.58 3.49 11.50
N PHE A 214 -1.48 2.49 12.38
CA PHE A 214 -2.43 2.30 13.46
C PHE A 214 -2.02 3.07 14.72
N SER A 215 -3.01 3.56 15.45
CA SER A 215 -2.81 4.14 16.77
C SER A 215 -3.86 3.64 17.75
N ASP A 216 -3.47 3.43 19.00
CA ASP A 216 -4.42 3.19 20.08
C ASP A 216 -4.93 4.45 20.78
N LYS A 217 -4.56 5.65 20.31
CA LYS A 217 -5.13 6.94 20.74
C LYS A 217 -5.94 7.57 19.61
N TRP A 218 -7.25 7.50 19.75
CA TRP A 218 -8.20 8.05 18.79
C TRP A 218 -9.44 8.62 19.51
N SER A 219 -10.14 9.50 18.82
CA SER A 219 -11.34 10.19 19.30
C SER A 219 -12.56 9.26 19.24
N PRO A 220 -13.23 8.96 20.36
CA PRO A 220 -14.44 8.14 20.34
C PRO A 220 -15.62 8.80 19.60
N ALA A 221 -15.52 10.10 19.30
CA ALA A 221 -16.57 10.83 18.58
C ALA A 221 -16.40 10.80 17.06
N THR A 222 -15.17 10.61 16.56
CA THR A 222 -14.87 10.76 15.13
C THR A 222 -14.09 9.59 14.54
N GLY A 223 -13.54 8.70 15.36
CA GLY A 223 -12.61 7.65 14.92
C GLY A 223 -11.21 8.14 14.59
N GLU A 224 -11.01 9.45 14.42
CA GLU A 224 -9.74 10.08 14.09
C GLU A 224 -8.67 9.87 15.16
N GLN A 225 -7.45 9.60 14.73
CA GLN A 225 -6.30 9.48 15.64
C GLN A 225 -6.01 10.82 16.30
N THR A 226 -5.82 10.81 17.63
CA THR A 226 -5.44 12.00 18.40
C THR A 226 -3.94 12.06 18.67
N THR A 227 -3.24 10.97 18.40
CA THR A 227 -1.77 10.85 18.42
C THR A 227 -1.41 9.72 17.48
N THR A 228 -0.47 9.93 16.57
CA THR A 228 -0.04 8.93 15.61
C THR A 228 1.18 8.16 16.12
N CYS A 229 1.53 7.09 15.43
CA CYS A 229 2.79 6.37 15.64
C CYS A 229 4.03 7.23 15.46
N ALA A 230 3.96 8.20 14.55
CA ALA A 230 5.04 9.16 14.31
C ALA A 230 5.23 10.08 15.51
N ASP A 231 4.14 10.52 16.14
CA ASP A 231 4.18 11.40 17.31
C ASP A 231 4.67 10.68 18.59
N ASP A 232 4.19 9.45 18.82
CA ASP A 232 4.44 8.68 20.03
C ASP A 232 4.48 7.19 19.71
N SER A 233 5.69 6.63 19.55
CA SER A 233 5.86 5.18 19.33
C SER A 233 5.15 4.29 20.38
N GLY A 234 4.84 4.84 21.56
CA GLY A 234 4.05 4.16 22.59
C GLY A 234 2.56 3.97 22.25
N VAL A 235 2.04 4.58 21.18
CA VAL A 235 0.68 4.34 20.66
C VAL A 235 0.63 3.32 19.54
N CYS A 236 1.79 2.84 19.06
CA CYS A 236 1.89 1.90 17.96
C CYS A 236 1.59 0.45 18.37
N PRO A 237 1.12 -0.37 17.43
CA PRO A 237 1.22 -1.81 17.56
C PRO A 237 2.67 -2.24 17.79
N THR A 238 2.84 -3.36 18.48
CA THR A 238 4.15 -4.00 18.67
C THR A 238 4.01 -5.49 18.38
N ALA A 239 5.11 -6.17 18.07
CA ALA A 239 5.11 -7.62 17.83
C ALA A 239 4.45 -8.38 19.00
N ASP A 240 4.79 -8.02 20.25
CA ASP A 240 4.18 -8.60 21.45
C ASP A 240 2.66 -8.44 21.48
N LYS A 241 2.15 -7.27 21.07
CA LYS A 241 0.71 -7.03 20.96
C LYS A 241 0.09 -7.87 19.84
N LEU A 242 0.71 -7.90 18.66
CA LEU A 242 0.21 -8.71 17.53
C LEU A 242 0.19 -10.22 17.82
N SER A 243 1.00 -10.72 18.76
CA SER A 243 0.92 -12.12 19.23
C SER A 243 -0.31 -12.44 20.10
N SER A 244 -1.04 -11.42 20.55
CA SER A 244 -2.10 -11.55 21.55
C SER A 244 -3.36 -10.73 21.20
N ILE A 245 -3.73 -10.74 19.91
CA ILE A 245 -4.98 -10.13 19.43
C ILE A 245 -6.17 -10.86 20.05
N GLN A 246 -7.10 -10.08 20.58
CA GLN A 246 -8.30 -10.54 21.29
C GLN A 246 -9.59 -10.18 20.53
N ARG A 247 -9.53 -9.16 19.66
CA ARG A 247 -10.69 -8.63 18.94
C ARG A 247 -10.26 -7.96 17.64
N VAL A 248 -11.08 -8.11 16.60
CA VAL A 248 -10.98 -7.37 15.33
C VAL A 248 -12.35 -6.73 15.06
N GLU A 249 -12.36 -5.48 14.60
CA GLU A 249 -13.57 -4.74 14.28
C GLU A 249 -13.41 -3.96 12.97
N VAL A 250 -14.51 -3.89 12.23
CA VAL A 250 -14.70 -2.93 11.13
C VAL A 250 -15.77 -1.92 11.52
N TRP A 251 -15.54 -0.67 11.16
CA TRP A 251 -16.37 0.46 11.56
C TRP A 251 -16.75 1.28 10.34
N ALA A 252 -17.93 1.87 10.42
CA ALA A 252 -18.30 3.03 9.64
C ALA A 252 -18.60 4.17 10.62
N GLU A 253 -17.75 5.18 10.64
CA GLU A 253 -17.80 6.29 11.60
C GLU A 253 -17.20 7.56 10.98
N GLY A 254 -17.48 8.73 11.57
CA GLY A 254 -16.87 10.00 11.15
C GLY A 254 -17.36 10.57 9.81
N ALA A 255 -18.14 9.82 9.04
CA ALA A 255 -18.81 10.27 7.82
C ALA A 255 -20.28 9.84 7.78
N LEU A 256 -21.15 10.71 7.22
CA LEU A 256 -22.55 10.39 6.96
C LEU A 256 -22.69 9.62 5.64
N GLY A 257 -23.66 8.72 5.57
CA GLY A 257 -24.01 8.06 4.32
C GLY A 257 -24.45 6.61 4.50
N ASP A 258 -24.88 6.04 3.38
CA ASP A 258 -25.13 4.61 3.26
C ASP A 258 -23.80 3.85 3.26
N VAL A 259 -23.81 2.69 3.90
CA VAL A 259 -22.64 1.85 4.13
C VAL A 259 -22.92 0.47 3.55
N HIS A 260 -22.06 0.02 2.66
CA HIS A 260 -21.99 -1.36 2.21
C HIS A 260 -20.52 -1.79 2.14
N LEU A 261 -20.16 -2.84 2.87
CA LEU A 261 -18.83 -3.42 2.85
C LEU A 261 -18.93 -4.94 2.89
N GLU A 262 -18.39 -5.60 1.88
CA GLU A 262 -18.20 -7.05 1.89
C GLU A 262 -16.74 -7.38 2.19
N ILE A 263 -16.51 -8.36 3.07
CA ILE A 263 -15.18 -8.74 3.55
C ILE A 263 -15.00 -10.24 3.34
N SER A 264 -14.02 -10.63 2.52
CA SER A 264 -13.68 -12.04 2.31
C SER A 264 -12.71 -12.56 3.38
N ASP A 265 -11.65 -11.80 3.66
CA ASP A 265 -10.66 -12.14 4.68
C ASP A 265 -9.94 -10.91 5.22
N ILE A 266 -9.37 -11.05 6.42
CA ILE A 266 -8.42 -10.10 7.00
C ILE A 266 -7.19 -10.90 7.42
N ARG A 267 -6.01 -10.47 6.97
CA ARG A 267 -4.74 -11.15 7.22
C ARG A 267 -3.64 -10.17 7.58
N ALA A 268 -2.73 -10.60 8.45
CA ALA A 268 -1.49 -9.89 8.67
C ALA A 268 -0.46 -10.42 7.68
N VAL A 269 0.10 -9.52 6.88
CA VAL A 269 1.12 -9.82 5.89
C VAL A 269 2.39 -9.14 6.38
N SER A 270 3.44 -9.91 6.63
CA SER A 270 4.74 -9.30 6.91
C SER A 270 5.13 -8.41 5.76
N ALA A 271 5.92 -7.37 6.01
CA ALA A 271 6.74 -6.84 4.94
C ALA A 271 7.60 -8.00 4.48
N ALA A 272 7.17 -8.68 3.42
CA ALA A 272 8.14 -9.24 2.51
C ALA A 272 9.11 -8.07 2.29
N ALA A 273 10.40 -8.27 2.53
CA ALA A 273 11.37 -7.54 1.71
C ALA A 273 10.78 -7.63 0.33
N ALA A 274 10.24 -6.51 -0.17
CA ALA A 274 9.34 -6.51 -1.31
C ALA A 274 9.98 -7.47 -2.29
N PRO A 275 9.27 -8.51 -2.81
CA PRO A 275 9.87 -9.27 -3.88
C PRO A 275 10.34 -8.18 -4.84
N VAL A 276 11.65 -8.16 -5.07
CA VAL A 276 12.24 -7.40 -6.16
C VAL A 276 11.58 -8.04 -7.37
N VAL A 277 10.38 -7.60 -7.69
CA VAL A 277 9.85 -7.67 -9.02
C VAL A 277 10.86 -6.80 -9.72
N PRO A 278 11.77 -7.35 -10.55
CA PRO A 278 12.57 -6.46 -11.36
C PRO A 278 11.58 -5.53 -12.03
N SER A 279 11.69 -4.23 -11.73
CA SER A 279 10.91 -3.17 -12.35
C SER A 279 10.87 -3.49 -13.84
N VAL A 280 9.75 -4.05 -14.30
CA VAL A 280 9.53 -4.14 -15.74
C VAL A 280 9.30 -2.69 -16.07
N GLU A 281 10.31 -2.02 -16.62
CA GLU A 281 10.15 -0.62 -17.04
C GLU A 281 8.92 -0.52 -17.93
N LEU A 282 7.87 0.10 -17.39
CA LEU A 282 6.59 0.29 -18.09
C LEU A 282 6.65 1.49 -19.04
N ILE A 283 7.73 2.27 -18.96
CA ILE A 283 8.04 3.38 -19.86
C ILE A 283 8.47 2.80 -21.21
N PRO A 284 7.78 3.10 -22.32
CA PRO A 284 8.23 2.69 -23.65
C PRO A 284 9.61 3.27 -23.96
N ASP A 285 10.48 2.51 -24.64
CA ASP A 285 11.87 2.90 -24.93
C ASP A 285 12.00 4.31 -25.55
N ASP A 286 11.05 4.71 -26.40
CA ASP A 286 11.04 6.02 -27.05
C ASP A 286 10.85 7.20 -26.08
N TYR A 287 10.28 6.93 -24.90
CA TYR A 287 10.01 7.94 -23.88
C TYR A 287 10.95 7.88 -22.67
N LYS A 288 11.70 6.79 -22.52
CA LYS A 288 12.60 6.56 -21.40
C LYS A 288 13.80 7.50 -21.44
N THR A 289 14.03 8.21 -20.34
CA THR A 289 15.14 9.18 -20.21
C THR A 289 16.19 8.77 -19.18
N CYS A 290 15.82 8.01 -18.16
CA CYS A 290 16.75 7.58 -17.11
C CYS A 290 17.73 6.51 -17.61
N SER A 291 18.93 6.56 -17.03
CA SER A 291 20.01 5.60 -17.31
C SER A 291 19.84 4.26 -16.59
N GLY A 292 18.97 4.21 -15.58
CA GLY A 292 18.62 3.02 -14.81
C GLY A 292 17.18 3.07 -14.31
N ALA A 293 16.74 1.98 -13.68
CA ALA A 293 15.42 1.89 -13.08
C ALA A 293 15.33 2.75 -11.81
N VAL A 294 14.14 3.26 -11.53
CA VAL A 294 13.80 3.84 -10.23
C VAL A 294 14.00 2.77 -9.16
N GLN A 295 14.56 3.17 -8.02
CA GLN A 295 14.81 2.28 -6.89
C GLN A 295 13.51 1.76 -6.30
N ASP A 296 13.54 0.51 -5.83
CA ASP A 296 12.52 0.00 -4.93
C ASP A 296 12.64 0.65 -3.53
N GLY A 297 11.52 0.70 -2.80
CA GLY A 297 11.51 1.14 -1.40
C GLY A 297 11.91 2.60 -1.20
N LEU A 298 11.47 3.49 -2.08
CA LEU A 298 11.64 4.94 -1.96
C LEU A 298 11.15 5.44 -0.60
N ARG A 299 11.89 6.41 -0.06
CA ARG A 299 11.64 7.12 1.19
C ARG A 299 10.38 7.97 1.11
N PHE A 300 9.99 8.53 2.25
CA PHE A 300 8.82 9.40 2.37
C PHE A 300 7.52 8.71 1.91
N ASN A 301 7.48 7.39 2.10
CA ASN A 301 6.44 6.49 1.62
C ASN A 301 6.13 6.58 0.11
N MET A 302 7.05 7.13 -0.70
CA MET A 302 6.83 7.37 -2.13
C MET A 302 6.60 6.08 -2.92
N SER A 303 7.15 4.94 -2.48
CA SER A 303 6.87 3.64 -3.11
C SER A 303 5.41 3.18 -3.02
N SER A 304 4.58 3.80 -2.17
CA SER A 304 3.13 3.57 -2.17
C SER A 304 2.44 4.09 -3.44
N ARG A 305 3.06 5.02 -4.16
CA ARG A 305 2.53 5.64 -5.40
C ARG A 305 2.82 4.77 -6.62
N THR A 306 2.24 3.58 -6.64
CA THR A 306 2.40 2.60 -7.73
C THR A 306 1.66 2.98 -9.02
N GLN A 307 0.93 4.10 -9.03
CA GLN A 307 0.28 4.64 -10.22
C GLN A 307 0.41 6.17 -10.25
N ALA A 308 0.71 6.70 -11.43
CA ALA A 308 0.85 8.12 -11.68
C ALA A 308 -0.51 8.81 -11.94
N TYR A 309 -1.26 9.07 -10.86
CA TYR A 309 -2.51 9.84 -10.93
C TYR A 309 -2.27 11.35 -10.95
N GLY A 310 -3.17 12.09 -11.61
CA GLY A 310 -3.19 13.56 -11.57
C GLY A 310 -2.15 14.25 -12.47
N LEU A 311 -1.45 13.51 -13.33
CA LEU A 311 -0.53 14.08 -14.31
C LEU A 311 -1.24 14.80 -15.46
N ALA A 312 -0.57 15.81 -16.02
CA ALA A 312 -1.10 16.61 -17.13
C ALA A 312 -1.16 15.84 -18.46
N VAL A 313 -0.44 14.72 -18.56
CA VAL A 313 -0.36 13.87 -19.75
C VAL A 313 -0.59 12.41 -19.38
N PRO A 314 -1.18 11.61 -20.28
CA PRO A 314 -1.33 10.18 -20.06
C PRO A 314 0.03 9.47 -20.14
N VAL A 315 0.28 8.60 -19.17
CA VAL A 315 1.45 7.71 -19.11
C VAL A 315 1.03 6.25 -19.22
N SER A 316 1.97 5.31 -19.15
CA SER A 316 1.64 3.88 -19.28
C SER A 316 0.85 3.37 -18.07
N ASP A 317 -0.08 2.45 -18.29
CA ASP A 317 -0.82 1.81 -17.18
C ASP A 317 0.16 1.08 -16.25
N GLY A 318 0.05 1.36 -14.95
CA GLY A 318 0.90 0.76 -13.91
C GLY A 318 2.23 1.45 -13.67
N GLU A 319 2.56 2.49 -14.44
CA GLU A 319 3.74 3.32 -14.21
C GLU A 319 3.60 4.07 -12.88
N SER A 320 4.59 3.89 -12.00
CA SER A 320 4.62 4.60 -10.71
C SER A 320 4.81 6.09 -10.91
N LEU A 321 4.46 6.89 -9.89
CA LEU A 321 4.64 8.34 -9.94
C LEU A 321 6.11 8.72 -10.20
N ALA A 322 7.06 8.01 -9.59
CA ALA A 322 8.49 8.26 -9.76
C ALA A 322 9.00 7.84 -11.15
N GLU A 323 8.51 6.75 -11.74
CA GLU A 323 8.85 6.40 -13.13
C GLU A 323 8.36 7.48 -14.10
N ALA A 324 7.10 7.89 -13.95
CA ALA A 324 6.47 8.89 -14.81
C ALA A 324 7.15 10.25 -14.71
N VAL A 325 7.39 10.76 -13.51
CA VAL A 325 7.91 12.12 -13.33
C VAL A 325 9.41 12.18 -13.58
N CYS A 326 10.17 11.21 -13.12
CA CYS A 326 11.63 11.29 -13.11
C CYS A 326 12.27 10.77 -14.39
N CYS A 327 11.58 9.85 -15.09
CA CYS A 327 12.17 9.05 -16.16
C CYS A 327 11.40 9.07 -17.49
N ASP A 328 10.19 9.64 -17.54
CA ASP A 328 9.39 9.72 -18.76
C ASP A 328 9.44 11.11 -19.42
N SER A 329 9.95 11.17 -20.65
CA SER A 329 10.03 12.41 -21.44
C SER A 329 8.67 13.06 -21.74
N ARG A 330 7.56 12.32 -21.68
CA ARG A 330 6.19 12.85 -21.83
C ARG A 330 5.87 13.83 -20.70
N VAL A 331 6.32 13.51 -19.48
CA VAL A 331 6.00 14.29 -18.26
C VAL A 331 7.03 15.38 -18.02
N LYS A 332 8.26 15.26 -18.52
CA LYS A 332 9.36 16.24 -18.34
C LYS A 332 8.99 17.75 -18.43
N PRO A 333 8.08 18.22 -19.31
CA PRO A 333 7.67 19.63 -19.31
C PRO A 333 6.76 20.05 -18.13
N TYR A 334 6.38 19.10 -17.29
CA TYR A 334 5.44 19.20 -16.18
C TYR A 334 6.09 18.70 -14.89
N ALA A 335 5.44 18.96 -13.76
CA ALA A 335 5.83 18.46 -12.44
C ALA A 335 4.90 17.32 -12.00
N GLU A 336 5.28 16.63 -10.92
CA GLU A 336 4.35 15.82 -10.14
C GLU A 336 3.16 16.67 -9.64
N PRO A 337 2.03 16.07 -9.22
CA PRO A 337 0.91 16.82 -8.69
C PRO A 337 1.34 17.76 -7.55
N GLN A 338 0.92 19.02 -7.63
CA GLN A 338 1.18 20.01 -6.58
C GLN A 338 0.67 19.46 -5.23
N TYR A 339 1.42 19.70 -4.16
CA TYR A 339 1.12 19.24 -2.80
C TYR A 339 1.24 17.73 -2.56
N THR A 340 1.90 16.98 -3.46
CA THR A 340 2.23 15.56 -3.22
C THR A 340 2.94 15.37 -1.88
N TYR A 341 3.82 16.29 -1.49
CA TYR A 341 4.59 16.24 -0.24
C TYR A 341 3.75 16.31 1.04
N VAL A 342 2.53 16.83 1.01
CA VAL A 342 1.59 16.89 2.16
C VAL A 342 0.42 15.92 2.01
N ALA A 343 0.41 15.09 0.97
CA ALA A 343 -0.60 14.06 0.83
C ALA A 343 -0.56 13.13 2.07
N PRO A 344 -1.70 12.67 2.60
CA PRO A 344 -1.76 11.90 3.86
C PRO A 344 -0.94 10.61 3.85
N ASP A 345 -0.72 10.04 2.67
CA ASP A 345 0.11 8.86 2.45
C ASP A 345 1.59 9.19 2.28
N ILE A 346 1.99 10.46 2.10
CA ILE A 346 3.37 10.88 1.90
C ILE A 346 3.92 11.64 3.11
N SER A 347 3.18 12.61 3.63
CA SER A 347 3.48 13.37 4.85
C SER A 347 4.96 13.76 5.02
N LEU A 348 5.57 14.37 4.00
CA LEU A 348 7.01 14.67 3.94
C LEU A 348 7.54 15.28 5.24
N TYR A 349 6.82 16.26 5.79
CA TYR A 349 7.24 17.00 6.97
C TYR A 349 7.39 16.15 8.23
N GLU A 350 6.71 15.01 8.31
CA GLU A 350 6.83 14.02 9.39
C GLU A 350 8.09 13.17 9.25
N HIS A 351 8.68 13.13 8.06
CA HIS A 351 9.91 12.39 7.78
C HIS A 351 11.18 13.24 7.82
N LEU A 352 11.05 14.56 8.00
CA LEU A 352 12.20 15.45 8.11
C LEU A 352 12.79 15.39 9.52
N ASP A 353 14.12 15.43 9.62
CA ASP A 353 14.82 15.53 10.90
C ASP A 353 14.56 16.90 11.54
N GLU A 354 13.66 16.94 12.53
CA GLU A 354 13.31 18.16 13.27
C GLU A 354 14.50 18.81 13.99
N SER A 355 15.54 18.03 14.29
CA SER A 355 16.71 18.45 15.05
C SER A 355 17.96 18.70 14.20
N GLY A 356 17.86 18.43 12.90
CA GLY A 356 19.02 18.30 12.03
C GLY A 356 18.71 18.59 10.57
N VAL A 357 19.46 17.92 9.70
CA VAL A 357 19.45 18.14 8.25
C VAL A 357 19.06 16.84 7.58
N THR A 358 18.03 16.89 6.75
CA THR A 358 17.58 15.75 5.95
C THR A 358 18.30 15.77 4.62
N THR A 359 19.01 14.68 4.30
CA THR A 359 19.53 14.47 2.94
C THR A 359 18.43 13.87 2.07
N PHE A 360 18.27 14.38 0.86
CA PHE A 360 17.39 13.87 -0.18
C PHE A 360 18.25 13.22 -1.28
N TYR A 361 17.86 12.03 -1.74
CA TYR A 361 18.67 11.25 -2.67
C TYR A 361 17.92 11.01 -3.98
N ASP A 362 18.67 10.91 -5.07
CA ASP A 362 18.16 10.57 -6.38
C ASP A 362 17.40 9.23 -6.36
N SER A 363 16.15 9.24 -6.82
CA SER A 363 15.27 8.05 -6.83
C SER A 363 15.73 6.93 -7.76
N VAL A 364 16.72 7.15 -8.63
CA VAL A 364 17.30 6.15 -9.54
C VAL A 364 18.67 5.72 -9.03
N CYS A 365 19.62 6.65 -8.90
CA CYS A 365 21.02 6.32 -8.62
C CYS A 365 21.47 6.59 -7.19
N GLY A 366 20.60 7.15 -6.34
CA GLY A 366 20.85 7.32 -4.90
C GLY A 366 21.96 8.29 -4.55
N LEU A 367 22.36 9.16 -5.48
CA LEU A 367 23.27 10.26 -5.18
C LEU A 367 22.59 11.23 -4.21
N PRO A 368 23.31 11.80 -3.22
CA PRO A 368 22.76 12.88 -2.40
C PRO A 368 22.61 14.12 -3.28
N LEU A 369 21.39 14.65 -3.36
CA LEU A 369 21.04 15.78 -4.21
C LEU A 369 20.86 17.06 -3.39
N PHE A 370 20.09 16.97 -2.32
CA PHE A 370 19.79 18.12 -1.47
C PHE A 370 19.98 17.79 0.01
N MET A 371 20.28 18.81 0.80
CA MET A 371 20.40 18.74 2.25
C MET A 371 19.64 19.90 2.85
N ALA A 372 18.49 19.65 3.48
CA ALA A 372 17.64 20.71 4.02
C ALA A 372 17.16 20.42 5.46
N PRO A 373 17.03 21.46 6.30
CA PRO A 373 17.38 22.86 6.01
C PRO A 373 18.89 23.14 6.13
N MET A 374 19.43 24.05 5.32
CA MET A 374 20.81 24.57 5.45
C MET A 374 20.81 26.09 5.36
N ASN A 375 21.50 26.76 6.28
CA ASN A 375 21.54 28.23 6.38
C ASN A 375 20.16 28.91 6.57
N ARG A 376 19.14 28.13 6.95
CA ARG A 376 17.80 28.56 7.37
C ARG A 376 17.23 27.58 8.39
N THR A 377 16.09 27.92 8.97
CA THR A 377 15.33 27.04 9.87
C THR A 377 14.49 26.04 9.08
N LEU A 378 14.11 24.93 9.74
CA LEU A 378 13.19 23.96 9.15
C LEU A 378 11.82 24.58 8.82
N ASP A 379 11.35 25.51 9.66
CA ASP A 379 10.09 26.22 9.41
C ASP A 379 10.17 27.12 8.17
N GLU A 380 11.32 27.76 7.91
CA GLU A 380 11.54 28.51 6.68
C GLU A 380 11.59 27.60 5.44
N PHE A 381 12.18 26.40 5.55
CA PHE A 381 12.13 25.40 4.49
C PHE A 381 10.69 24.93 4.19
N LYS A 382 9.91 24.65 5.23
CA LYS A 382 8.50 24.26 5.11
C LYS A 382 7.66 25.39 4.50
N ALA A 383 7.86 26.63 4.95
CA ALA A 383 7.14 27.78 4.42
C ALA A 383 7.41 28.01 2.92
N ASP A 384 8.66 27.91 2.48
CA ASP A 384 9.06 28.04 1.08
C ASP A 384 8.47 26.89 0.22
N THR A 385 8.50 25.67 0.75
CA THR A 385 7.86 24.50 0.13
C THR A 385 6.34 24.68 0.01
N ASP A 386 5.67 25.19 1.06
CA ASP A 386 4.23 25.44 1.08
C ASP A 386 3.79 26.58 0.16
N GLU A 387 4.58 27.64 0.06
CA GLU A 387 4.30 28.76 -0.84
C GLU A 387 4.26 28.32 -2.31
N HIS A 388 5.15 27.40 -2.67
CA HIS A 388 5.31 26.97 -4.06
C HIS A 388 4.58 25.67 -4.40
N GLY A 389 4.29 24.84 -3.40
CA GLY A 389 3.56 23.58 -3.55
C GLY A 389 4.42 22.37 -3.96
N TRP A 390 5.74 22.53 -3.97
CA TRP A 390 6.75 21.47 -4.13
C TRP A 390 7.97 21.79 -3.28
N PRO A 391 8.72 20.77 -2.80
CA PRO A 391 9.99 20.97 -2.12
C PRO A 391 10.87 22.01 -2.83
N SER A 392 11.14 23.11 -2.11
CA SER A 392 11.84 24.26 -2.66
C SER A 392 13.16 24.46 -1.95
N PHE A 393 14.27 24.24 -2.66
CA PHE A 393 15.62 24.29 -2.12
C PHE A 393 16.34 25.59 -2.50
N ARG A 394 17.23 26.05 -1.61
CA ARG A 394 18.07 27.25 -1.78
C ARG A 394 19.55 26.87 -1.97
N PRO A 395 20.43 27.77 -2.44
CA PRO A 395 21.80 27.41 -2.87
C PRO A 395 22.60 26.56 -1.88
N GLU A 396 22.51 26.87 -0.59
CA GLU A 396 23.23 26.18 0.49
C GLU A 396 22.74 24.74 0.75
N GLU A 397 21.58 24.39 0.21
CA GLU A 397 20.96 23.06 0.33
C GLU A 397 21.27 22.18 -0.89
N VAL A 398 21.92 22.70 -1.93
CA VAL A 398 22.22 21.99 -3.17
C VAL A 398 23.57 21.28 -3.08
N VAL A 399 23.59 19.98 -3.37
CA VAL A 399 24.84 19.23 -3.54
C VAL A 399 25.31 19.41 -4.99
N GLU A 400 25.98 20.54 -5.27
CA GLU A 400 26.34 21.00 -6.62
C GLU A 400 27.05 19.93 -7.47
N GLU A 401 27.88 19.08 -6.87
CA GLU A 401 28.60 18.01 -7.57
C GLU A 401 27.70 16.92 -8.15
N ASN A 402 26.46 16.78 -7.64
CA ASN A 402 25.50 15.76 -8.06
C ASN A 402 24.30 16.33 -8.82
N ILE A 403 24.25 17.65 -9.04
CA ILE A 403 23.15 18.34 -9.72
C ILE A 403 23.66 19.08 -10.95
N VAL A 404 22.89 18.97 -12.04
CA VAL A 404 23.08 19.74 -13.26
C VAL A 404 21.88 20.67 -13.40
N THR A 405 22.14 21.98 -13.39
CA THR A 405 21.13 23.01 -13.61
C THR A 405 21.34 23.61 -15.00
N ASP A 406 20.34 23.51 -15.86
CA ASP A 406 20.33 24.16 -17.17
C ASP A 406 19.55 25.48 -17.04
N GLU A 407 20.28 26.60 -16.93
CA GLU A 407 19.68 27.93 -16.80
C GLU A 407 18.93 28.40 -18.06
N GLU A 408 19.20 27.82 -19.24
CA GLU A 408 18.50 28.21 -20.48
C GLU A 408 17.10 27.58 -20.53
N THR A 409 16.99 26.31 -20.17
CA THR A 409 15.71 25.60 -20.16
C THR A 409 14.99 25.67 -18.82
N GLY A 410 15.71 25.96 -17.74
CA GLY A 410 15.23 25.87 -16.37
C GLY A 410 15.17 24.44 -15.84
N TYR A 411 15.64 23.42 -16.56
CA TYR A 411 15.58 22.04 -16.06
C TYR A 411 16.69 21.72 -15.06
N VAL A 412 16.33 20.91 -14.07
CA VAL A 412 17.25 20.33 -13.10
C VAL A 412 17.31 18.83 -13.33
N THR A 413 18.52 18.29 -13.48
CA THR A 413 18.76 16.85 -13.54
C THR A 413 19.85 16.46 -12.56
N SER A 414 19.86 15.22 -12.12
CA SER A 414 21.02 14.71 -11.38
C SER A 414 22.19 14.45 -12.32
N ALA A 415 23.39 14.29 -11.74
CA ALA A 415 24.59 13.91 -12.46
C ALA A 415 24.48 12.51 -13.11
N CYS A 416 23.55 11.66 -12.67
CA CYS A 416 23.27 10.36 -13.28
C CYS A 416 22.14 10.38 -14.34
N GLY A 417 21.56 11.56 -14.59
CA GLY A 417 20.64 11.81 -15.70
C GLY A 417 19.15 11.76 -15.35
N THR A 418 18.79 11.61 -14.07
CA THR A 418 17.40 11.63 -13.59
C THR A 418 16.84 13.05 -13.68
N HIS A 419 15.60 13.22 -14.16
CA HIS A 419 14.92 14.52 -14.07
C HIS A 419 14.48 14.77 -12.63
N LEU A 420 14.69 15.99 -12.12
CA LEU A 420 14.42 16.34 -10.72
C LEU A 420 13.38 17.44 -10.55
N GLY A 421 13.14 18.24 -11.58
CA GLY A 421 12.26 19.41 -11.53
C GLY A 421 12.87 20.61 -12.22
N SER A 422 12.61 21.80 -11.66
CA SER A 422 12.91 23.08 -12.33
C SER A 422 13.67 24.07 -11.45
N PHE A 423 14.59 24.80 -12.07
CA PHE A 423 15.28 25.95 -11.52
C PHE A 423 14.49 27.22 -11.83
N LEU A 424 13.95 27.84 -10.79
CA LEU A 424 12.99 28.93 -10.89
C LEU A 424 13.34 30.06 -9.93
N PRO A 425 14.38 30.87 -10.23
CA PRO A 425 14.76 32.02 -9.41
C PRO A 425 13.57 32.96 -9.15
N ASP A 426 13.53 33.50 -7.94
CA ASP A 426 12.48 34.39 -7.47
C ASP A 426 13.08 35.67 -6.85
N ALA A 427 12.26 36.42 -6.09
CA ALA A 427 12.71 37.65 -5.44
C ALA A 427 13.70 37.41 -4.29
N GLU A 428 13.77 36.20 -3.75
CA GLU A 428 14.67 35.79 -2.66
C GLU A 428 15.98 35.19 -3.19
N GLY A 429 16.01 34.80 -4.46
CA GLY A 429 17.21 34.41 -5.19
C GLY A 429 17.00 33.13 -5.98
N ASP A 430 18.09 32.39 -6.14
CA ASP A 430 18.08 31.10 -6.82
C ASP A 430 17.22 30.08 -6.05
N ARG A 431 16.39 29.33 -6.76
CA ARG A 431 15.47 28.35 -6.18
C ARG A 431 15.33 27.12 -7.07
N TRP A 432 15.43 25.95 -6.45
CA TRP A 432 15.20 24.66 -7.09
C TRP A 432 13.85 24.12 -6.61
N CYS A 433 12.87 24.10 -7.51
CA CYS A 433 11.53 23.57 -7.31
C CYS A 433 11.51 22.11 -7.77
N ILE A 434 11.45 21.18 -6.83
CA ILE A 434 11.84 19.79 -7.06
C ILE A 434 10.68 18.84 -6.81
N ASP A 435 10.50 17.89 -7.73
CA ASP A 435 9.55 16.80 -7.59
C ASP A 435 9.99 15.85 -6.48
N LEU A 436 9.17 15.69 -5.43
CA LEU A 436 9.50 14.86 -4.29
C LEU A 436 9.76 13.41 -4.73
N SER A 437 8.97 12.91 -5.68
CA SER A 437 9.11 11.57 -6.24
C SER A 437 10.51 11.29 -6.81
N CYS A 438 11.24 12.31 -7.26
CA CYS A 438 12.57 12.17 -7.85
C CYS A 438 13.73 12.34 -6.86
N VAL A 439 13.43 12.77 -5.64
CA VAL A 439 14.42 12.93 -4.56
C VAL A 439 14.10 12.08 -3.32
N SER A 440 13.27 11.05 -3.51
CA SER A 440 12.85 10.07 -2.51
C SER A 440 13.73 8.81 -2.51
N GLY A 441 14.87 8.80 -3.19
CA GLY A 441 15.76 7.65 -3.26
C GLY A 441 16.42 7.29 -1.94
N ASN A 442 17.07 6.13 -1.93
CA ASN A 442 17.95 5.68 -0.86
C ASN A 442 19.41 5.90 -1.26
N PRO A 443 20.32 6.10 -0.28
CA PRO A 443 21.75 6.11 -0.56
C PRO A 443 22.17 4.73 -1.08
N ILE A 444 22.82 4.69 -2.24
CA ILE A 444 23.43 3.43 -2.71
C ILE A 444 24.72 3.21 -1.93
N THR A 445 24.73 2.20 -1.06
CA THR A 445 25.97 1.68 -0.47
C THR A 445 26.80 1.04 -1.57
N VAL A 446 27.85 1.73 -2.01
CA VAL A 446 28.89 1.13 -2.86
C VAL A 446 29.64 0.12 -1.98
N ASN A 447 29.36 -1.17 -2.18
CA ASN A 447 30.17 -2.25 -1.61
C ASN A 447 31.52 -2.37 -2.30
#